data_AF-A0A956YEA3-F1
#
_entry.id   AF-A0A956YEA3-F1
#
_cell.length_a   1.000
_cell.length_b   1.000
_cell.length_c   1.000
_cell.angle_alpha   90.00
_cell.angle_beta   90.00
_cell.angle_gamma   90.00
#
_symmetry.space_group_name_H-M   'P 1'
#
loop_
_entity.id
_entity.type
_entity.pdbx_description
1 polymer ?
#
loop_
_entity_poly.entity_id
_entity_poly.type
_entity_poly.pdbx_seq_one_letter_code
_entity_poly.pdbx_strand_id
1 'polypeptide(L)'
;MNILSNALPLNGRTAAEISDALPSYFTPAGYTFSIWGLIYTALIGFAIYQALPAQQNNHLLGQIGWRFGISSVLNAAWLGAWHYGYYTLSVGIMMGLLITLILIYTRLGIGKLNPNLSLADKLLVQFPFSLYLGWITVATIANTASVLNHFGWGGWGIAEPIWSVIMIGAAVIVAGMLLFNRRNLAYAGVLVWALFGIRAAYPTVAVVANTAVIAAILILILALVGYWRTRTTRTVTLPHAQPA
;
A
#
# COMPACT_ATOMS: atom_id res chain seq x y z
N MET A 1 -3.57 23.24 3.42
CA MET A 1 -2.61 22.12 3.64
C MET A 1 -2.99 20.83 2.88
N ASN A 2 -4.29 20.52 2.66
CA ASN A 2 -4.72 19.43 1.74
C ASN A 2 -4.57 19.73 0.23
N ILE A 3 -3.98 20.88 -0.13
CA ILE A 3 -3.85 21.39 -1.50
C ILE A 3 -2.41 21.26 -2.02
N LEU A 4 -1.41 21.17 -1.14
CA LEU A 4 0.01 21.25 -1.52
C LEU A 4 0.63 19.91 -1.96
N SER A 5 -0.06 18.78 -1.76
CA SER A 5 0.42 17.47 -2.24
C SER A 5 -0.03 17.14 -3.68
N ASN A 6 -0.98 17.91 -4.24
CA ASN A 6 -1.07 18.12 -5.69
C ASN A 6 -0.07 19.20 -6.16
N ALA A 7 0.60 19.91 -5.24
CA ALA A 7 1.42 21.09 -5.50
C ALA A 7 2.89 20.96 -5.07
N LEU A 8 3.43 19.74 -4.99
CA LEU A 8 4.87 19.51 -5.01
C LEU A 8 5.26 18.90 -6.37
N PRO A 9 5.11 19.64 -7.48
CA PRO A 9 5.79 19.31 -8.70
C PRO A 9 7.29 19.48 -8.45
N LEU A 10 7.97 18.41 -8.04
CA LEU A 10 9.42 18.39 -8.08
C LEU A 10 9.80 18.42 -9.56
N ASN A 11 10.61 19.39 -9.98
CA ASN A 11 10.92 19.61 -11.40
C ASN A 11 9.71 19.96 -12.29
N GLY A 12 8.67 20.60 -11.74
CA GLY A 12 7.54 21.12 -12.55
C GLY A 12 6.53 20.07 -13.03
N ARG A 13 6.66 18.80 -12.59
CA ARG A 13 5.73 17.71 -12.89
C ARG A 13 5.37 16.93 -11.63
N THR A 14 4.18 16.34 -11.58
CA THR A 14 3.76 15.44 -10.51
C THR A 14 4.11 13.99 -10.82
N ALA A 15 4.11 13.12 -9.80
CA ALA A 15 4.30 11.69 -10.01
C ALA A 15 3.22 11.08 -10.94
N ALA A 16 1.99 11.59 -10.88
CA ALA A 16 0.90 11.19 -11.77
C ALA A 16 1.21 11.58 -13.22
N GLU A 17 1.63 12.83 -13.47
CA GLU A 17 1.97 13.31 -14.82
C GLU A 17 3.17 12.59 -15.46
N ILE A 18 4.10 12.08 -14.65
CA ILE A 18 5.21 11.25 -15.16
C ILE A 18 4.68 9.84 -15.46
N SER A 19 3.82 9.28 -14.60
CA SER A 19 3.20 7.98 -14.83
C SER A 19 2.32 7.97 -16.08
N ASP A 20 1.57 9.06 -16.32
CA ASP A 20 0.72 9.23 -17.50
C ASP A 20 1.54 9.34 -18.80
N ALA A 21 2.78 9.84 -18.70
CA ALA A 21 3.72 9.91 -19.83
C ALA A 21 4.41 8.57 -20.14
N LEU A 22 4.29 7.58 -19.26
CA LEU A 22 4.79 6.21 -19.43
C LEU A 22 3.60 5.23 -19.40
N PRO A 23 2.72 5.26 -20.41
CA PRO A 23 1.43 4.61 -20.34
C PRO A 23 1.57 3.10 -20.16
N SER A 24 0.82 2.55 -19.21
CA SER A 24 0.65 1.13 -18.96
C SER A 24 -0.81 0.92 -18.61
N TYR A 25 -1.45 -0.13 -19.13
CA TYR A 25 -2.86 -0.45 -18.78
C TYR A 25 -3.08 -0.78 -17.29
N PHE A 26 -2.02 -0.78 -16.47
CA PHE A 26 -2.09 -0.88 -15.01
C PHE A 26 -2.02 0.49 -14.30
N THR A 27 -1.69 1.57 -15.01
CA THR A 27 -1.63 2.92 -14.44
C THR A 27 -3.04 3.38 -14.08
N PRO A 28 -3.34 3.68 -12.80
CA PRO A 28 -4.67 4.14 -12.44
C PRO A 28 -4.89 5.60 -12.85
N ALA A 29 -6.15 6.02 -12.94
CA ALA A 29 -6.50 7.39 -13.26
C ALA A 29 -5.84 8.39 -12.28
N GLY A 30 -5.43 9.57 -12.76
CA GLY A 30 -4.62 10.52 -11.99
C GLY A 30 -5.17 10.89 -10.60
N TYR A 31 -6.50 10.95 -10.43
CA TYR A 31 -7.12 11.20 -9.12
C TYR A 31 -6.78 10.14 -8.06
N THR A 32 -6.41 8.92 -8.49
CA THR A 32 -6.07 7.80 -7.60
C THR A 32 -4.84 8.11 -6.76
N PHE A 33 -3.92 8.93 -7.29
CA PHE A 33 -2.72 9.39 -6.59
C PHE A 33 -3.04 10.34 -5.42
N SER A 34 -4.27 10.85 -5.29
CA SER A 34 -4.71 11.64 -4.13
C SER A 34 -4.62 10.88 -2.80
N ILE A 35 -4.50 9.53 -2.85
CA ILE A 35 -4.20 8.69 -1.69
C ILE A 35 -2.92 9.10 -0.95
N TRP A 36 -1.95 9.72 -1.64
CA TRP A 36 -0.77 10.28 -1.00
C TRP A 36 -1.11 11.35 0.02
N GLY A 37 -2.13 12.19 -0.26
CA GLY A 37 -2.62 13.17 0.71
C GLY A 37 -3.09 12.48 2.00
N LEU A 38 -3.89 11.42 1.87
CA LEU A 38 -4.36 10.63 3.01
C LEU A 38 -3.20 9.97 3.77
N ILE A 39 -2.23 9.37 3.05
CA ILE A 39 -1.05 8.73 3.64
C ILE A 39 -0.23 9.76 4.41
N TYR A 40 0.08 10.91 3.83
CA TYR A 40 0.88 11.94 4.49
C TYR A 40 0.16 12.54 5.69
N THR A 41 -1.16 12.78 5.61
CA THR A 41 -1.94 13.21 6.78
C THR A 41 -1.87 12.17 7.91
N ALA A 42 -2.02 10.88 7.59
CA ALA A 42 -1.94 9.80 8.56
C ALA A 42 -0.52 9.68 9.18
N LEU A 43 0.52 9.83 8.36
CA LEU A 43 1.92 9.81 8.82
C LEU A 43 2.30 11.03 9.66
N ILE A 44 1.73 12.20 9.38
CA ILE A 44 1.87 13.39 10.25
C ILE A 44 1.21 13.12 11.60
N GLY A 45 0.00 12.54 11.61
CA GLY A 45 -0.67 12.13 12.85
C GLY A 45 0.18 11.15 13.67
N PHE A 46 0.78 10.15 13.02
CA PHE A 46 1.76 9.25 13.63
C PHE A 46 2.97 10.01 14.19
N ALA A 47 3.55 10.93 13.41
CA ALA A 47 4.73 11.69 13.78
C ALA A 47 4.49 12.58 15.01
N ILE A 48 3.30 13.18 15.11
CA ILE A 48 2.88 13.94 16.30
C ILE A 48 2.69 12.99 17.48
N TYR A 49 1.97 11.87 17.28
CA TYR A 49 1.73 10.89 18.34
C TYR A 49 3.03 10.37 18.95
N GLN A 50 4.01 9.97 18.13
CA GLN A 50 5.28 9.45 18.62
C GLN A 50 6.12 10.48 19.38
N ALA A 51 5.90 11.78 19.15
CA ALA A 51 6.66 12.86 19.78
C ALA A 51 6.09 13.27 21.15
N LEU A 52 4.91 12.77 21.53
CA LEU A 52 4.28 13.10 22.80
C LEU A 52 5.07 12.49 23.99
N PRO A 53 5.25 13.21 25.11
CA PRO A 53 5.94 12.69 26.30
C PRO A 53 5.34 11.39 26.83
N ALA A 54 4.01 11.23 26.72
CA ALA A 54 3.29 10.02 27.12
C ALA A 54 3.71 8.76 26.35
N GLN A 55 4.38 8.91 25.21
CA GLN A 55 4.78 7.80 24.33
C GLN A 55 6.25 7.41 24.45
N GLN A 56 7.03 8.05 25.34
CA GLN A 56 8.46 7.75 25.54
C GLN A 56 8.74 6.27 25.83
N ASN A 57 7.84 5.61 26.59
CA ASN A 57 7.96 4.20 26.95
C ASN A 57 7.11 3.27 26.06
N ASN A 58 6.58 3.73 24.93
CA ASN A 58 5.76 2.89 24.06
C ASN A 58 6.64 1.89 23.29
N HIS A 59 6.52 0.61 23.66
CA HIS A 59 7.29 -0.48 23.08
C HIS A 59 7.08 -0.64 21.56
N LEU A 60 5.94 -0.22 20.99
CA LEU A 60 5.70 -0.29 19.55
C LEU A 60 6.54 0.74 18.79
N LEU A 61 6.66 1.96 19.32
CA LEU A 61 7.41 3.04 18.69
C LEU A 61 8.91 2.76 18.70
N GLY A 62 9.44 2.27 19.83
CA GLY A 62 10.84 1.85 19.94
C GLY A 62 11.24 0.76 18.93
N GLN A 63 10.28 -0.08 18.49
CA GLN A 63 10.55 -1.12 17.50
C GLN A 63 10.66 -0.60 16.07
N ILE A 64 10.15 0.59 15.76
CA ILE A 64 10.04 1.08 14.38
C ILE A 64 10.79 2.38 14.11
N GLY A 65 11.25 3.12 15.13
CA GLY A 65 11.82 4.47 14.97
C GLY A 65 12.83 4.61 13.82
N TRP A 66 13.91 3.82 13.79
CA TRP A 66 14.92 3.91 12.72
C TRP A 66 14.39 3.41 11.36
N ARG A 67 13.53 2.38 11.36
CA ARG A 67 12.94 1.81 10.13
C ARG A 67 12.00 2.82 9.48
N PHE A 68 11.25 3.58 10.28
CA PHE A 68 10.43 4.68 9.80
C PHE A 68 11.30 5.76 9.14
N GLY A 69 12.41 6.16 9.80
CA GLY A 69 13.39 7.08 9.20
C GLY A 69 13.89 6.61 7.83
N ILE A 70 14.27 5.34 7.72
CA ILE A 70 14.67 4.75 6.42
C ILE A 70 13.54 4.79 5.40
N SER A 71 12.31 4.45 5.79
CA SER A 71 11.17 4.52 4.86
C SER A 71 10.92 5.93 4.34
N SER A 72 11.13 6.96 5.17
CA SER A 72 10.99 8.36 4.76
C SER A 72 12.11 8.78 3.80
N VAL A 73 13.35 8.38 4.07
CA VAL A 73 14.50 8.65 3.18
C VAL A 73 14.31 7.96 1.83
N LEU A 74 13.92 6.69 1.82
CA LEU A 74 13.66 5.94 0.57
C LEU A 74 12.51 6.54 -0.23
N ASN A 75 11.47 7.04 0.44
CA ASN A 75 10.36 7.70 -0.24
C ASN A 75 10.76 9.03 -0.90
N ALA A 76 11.52 9.86 -0.18
CA ALA A 76 12.08 11.09 -0.73
C ALA A 76 13.06 10.80 -1.90
N ALA A 77 13.91 9.80 -1.74
CA ALA A 77 14.83 9.36 -2.79
C ALA A 77 14.09 8.82 -4.02
N TRP A 78 13.00 8.08 -3.83
CA TRP A 78 12.16 7.59 -4.93
C TRP A 78 11.52 8.76 -5.68
N LEU A 79 10.95 9.73 -4.96
CA LEU A 79 10.40 10.94 -5.57
C LEU A 79 11.47 11.66 -6.41
N GLY A 80 12.67 11.85 -5.88
CA GLY A 80 13.78 12.43 -6.64
C GLY A 80 14.11 11.62 -7.89
N ALA A 81 14.39 10.33 -7.74
CA ALA A 81 14.73 9.45 -8.87
C ALA A 81 13.66 9.46 -9.97
N TRP A 82 12.38 9.44 -9.59
CA TRP A 82 11.26 9.47 -10.53
C TRP A 82 11.18 10.80 -11.28
N HIS A 83 11.30 11.94 -10.59
CA HIS A 83 11.16 13.27 -11.20
C HIS A 83 12.36 13.70 -12.05
N TYR A 84 13.55 13.18 -11.77
CA TYR A 84 14.76 13.42 -12.58
C TYR A 84 14.97 12.38 -13.69
N GLY A 85 14.03 11.46 -13.90
CA GLY A 85 14.09 10.48 -14.98
C GLY A 85 15.05 9.30 -14.74
N TYR A 86 15.52 9.09 -13.50
CA TYR A 86 16.31 7.92 -13.12
C TYR A 86 15.41 6.69 -12.90
N TYR A 87 14.71 6.26 -13.95
CA TYR A 87 13.65 5.26 -13.89
C TYR A 87 14.11 3.91 -13.33
N THR A 88 15.22 3.34 -13.81
CA THR A 88 15.75 2.07 -13.31
C THR A 88 16.12 2.14 -11.82
N LEU A 89 16.72 3.25 -11.39
CA LEU A 89 17.05 3.48 -9.98
C LEU A 89 15.77 3.58 -9.13
N SER A 90 14.71 4.21 -9.67
CA SER A 90 13.44 4.34 -8.97
C SER A 90 12.83 2.98 -8.62
N VAL A 91 12.97 1.96 -9.47
CA VAL A 91 12.49 0.60 -9.19
C VAL A 91 13.26 -0.01 -8.02
N GLY A 92 14.59 0.12 -8.01
CA GLY A 92 15.43 -0.35 -6.89
C GLY A 92 15.07 0.32 -5.56
N ILE A 93 14.87 1.64 -5.57
CA ILE A 93 14.47 2.39 -4.37
C ILE A 93 13.06 1.99 -3.91
N MET A 94 12.12 1.84 -4.84
CA MET A 94 10.74 1.40 -4.56
C MET A 94 10.71 0.01 -3.92
N MET A 95 11.53 -0.92 -4.40
CA MET A 95 11.68 -2.25 -3.80
C MET A 95 12.25 -2.17 -2.37
N GLY A 96 13.27 -1.33 -2.15
CA GLY A 96 13.80 -1.07 -0.81
C GLY A 96 12.75 -0.50 0.14
N LEU A 97 11.92 0.42 -0.36
CA LEU A 97 10.82 1.02 0.40
C LEU A 97 9.76 -0.03 0.75
N LEU A 98 9.34 -0.85 -0.21
CA LEU A 98 8.39 -1.94 0.00
C LEU A 98 8.89 -2.91 1.07
N ILE A 99 10.15 -3.37 0.96
CA ILE A 99 10.77 -4.26 1.94
C ILE A 99 10.77 -3.62 3.33
N THR A 100 11.17 -2.35 3.43
CA THR A 100 11.19 -1.62 4.71
C THR A 100 9.79 -1.56 5.34
N LEU A 101 8.75 -1.28 4.55
CA LEU A 101 7.37 -1.24 5.03
C LEU A 101 6.84 -2.62 5.42
N ILE A 102 7.22 -3.69 4.72
CA ILE A 102 6.88 -5.07 5.12
C ILE A 102 7.54 -5.40 6.47
N LEU A 103 8.79 -5.01 6.68
CA LEU A 103 9.49 -5.20 7.96
C LEU A 103 8.81 -4.44 9.10
N ILE A 104 8.38 -3.19 8.86
CA ILE A 104 7.61 -2.40 9.84
C ILE A 104 6.28 -3.10 10.14
N TYR A 105 5.53 -3.48 9.11
CA TYR A 105 4.22 -4.13 9.22
C TYR A 105 4.27 -5.44 10.00
N THR A 106 5.26 -6.28 9.70
CA THR A 106 5.44 -7.57 10.36
C THR A 106 5.87 -7.39 11.81
N ARG A 107 6.78 -6.45 12.08
CA ARG A 107 7.27 -6.14 13.43
C ARG A 107 6.18 -5.58 14.34
N LEU A 108 5.34 -4.67 13.83
CA LEU A 108 4.18 -4.13 14.54
C LEU A 108 3.05 -5.15 14.74
N GLY A 109 3.13 -6.32 14.09
CA GLY A 109 2.07 -7.32 14.18
C GLY A 109 0.73 -6.81 13.64
N ILE A 110 0.75 -5.88 12.68
CA ILE A 110 -0.47 -5.23 12.17
C ILE A 110 -1.51 -6.27 11.74
N GLY A 111 -2.77 -6.09 12.16
CA GLY A 111 -3.85 -7.01 11.84
C GLY A 111 -3.84 -8.35 12.60
N LYS A 112 -2.84 -8.62 13.45
CA LYS A 112 -2.94 -9.69 14.45
C LYS A 112 -3.81 -9.26 15.62
N LEU A 113 -4.42 -10.22 16.29
CA LEU A 113 -5.11 -9.96 17.55
C LEU A 113 -4.10 -9.57 18.62
N ASN A 114 -4.26 -8.37 19.16
CA ASN A 114 -3.58 -7.92 20.37
C ASN A 114 -4.60 -7.22 21.27
N PRO A 115 -5.07 -7.88 22.35
CA PRO A 115 -6.09 -7.32 23.24
C PRO A 115 -5.58 -6.11 24.03
N ASN A 116 -4.27 -5.96 24.20
CA ASN A 116 -3.65 -4.87 24.94
C ASN A 116 -3.38 -3.63 24.07
N LEU A 117 -3.76 -3.67 22.79
CA LEU A 117 -3.50 -2.58 21.86
C LEU A 117 -4.55 -1.48 21.99
N SER A 118 -4.10 -0.28 22.36
CA SER A 118 -4.96 0.89 22.52
C SER A 118 -5.61 1.32 21.18
N LEU A 119 -6.71 2.06 21.26
CA LEU A 119 -7.33 2.63 20.06
C LEU A 119 -6.40 3.64 19.37
N ALA A 120 -5.64 4.42 20.15
CA ALA A 120 -4.66 5.36 19.65
C ALA A 120 -3.57 4.64 18.83
N ASP A 121 -3.02 3.53 19.32
CA ASP A 121 -2.01 2.76 18.56
C ASP A 121 -2.59 2.16 17.26
N LYS A 122 -3.87 1.76 17.26
CA LYS A 122 -4.54 1.27 16.03
C LYS A 122 -4.67 2.38 14.99
N LEU A 123 -5.12 3.56 15.40
CA LEU A 123 -5.42 4.68 14.50
C LEU A 123 -4.20 5.51 14.11
N LEU A 124 -3.25 5.68 15.02
CA LEU A 124 -2.09 6.56 14.82
C LEU A 124 -0.81 5.78 14.53
N VAL A 125 -0.75 4.46 14.73
CA VAL A 125 0.41 3.64 14.36
C VAL A 125 0.05 2.63 13.28
N GLN A 126 -0.88 1.71 13.54
CA GLN A 126 -1.16 0.63 12.57
C GLN A 126 -1.81 1.14 11.28
N PHE A 127 -2.77 2.05 11.38
CA PHE A 127 -3.51 2.56 10.22
C PHE A 127 -2.62 3.30 9.20
N PRO A 128 -1.76 4.27 9.58
CA PRO A 128 -0.85 4.93 8.65
C PRO A 128 0.04 3.95 7.88
N PHE A 129 0.69 3.00 8.57
CA PHE A 129 1.56 2.01 7.92
C PHE A 129 0.79 0.99 7.08
N SER A 130 -0.49 0.75 7.38
CA SER A 130 -1.36 -0.10 6.56
C SER A 130 -1.71 0.57 5.24
N LEU A 131 -2.09 1.85 5.29
CA LEU A 131 -2.34 2.65 4.08
C LEU A 131 -1.07 2.73 3.23
N TYR A 132 0.05 3.03 3.88
CA TYR A 132 1.31 3.25 3.19
C TYR A 132 1.81 1.97 2.50
N LEU A 133 1.81 0.84 3.21
CA LEU A 133 2.18 -0.44 2.60
C LEU A 133 1.23 -0.86 1.47
N GLY A 134 -0.08 -0.63 1.63
CA GLY A 134 -1.07 -0.91 0.60
C GLY A 134 -0.77 -0.16 -0.69
N TRP A 135 -0.49 1.13 -0.58
CA TRP A 135 -0.20 1.96 -1.73
C TRP A 135 1.15 1.61 -2.37
N ILE A 136 2.20 1.43 -1.57
CA ILE A 136 3.52 1.05 -2.09
C ILE A 136 3.50 -0.32 -2.77
N THR A 137 2.64 -1.25 -2.36
CA THR A 137 2.45 -2.52 -3.09
C THR A 137 2.01 -2.27 -4.53
N VAL A 138 0.98 -1.44 -4.72
CA VAL A 138 0.47 -1.12 -6.06
C VAL A 138 1.47 -0.26 -6.83
N ALA A 139 2.05 0.75 -6.18
CA ALA A 139 3.01 1.65 -6.80
C ALA A 139 4.27 0.91 -7.26
N THR A 140 4.68 -0.17 -6.57
CA THR A 140 5.81 -1.02 -7.01
C THR A 140 5.52 -1.69 -8.35
N ILE A 141 4.31 -2.25 -8.50
CA ILE A 141 3.88 -2.90 -9.74
C ILE A 141 3.78 -1.86 -10.86
N ALA A 142 3.09 -0.74 -10.61
CA ALA A 142 2.92 0.35 -11.58
C ALA A 142 4.26 0.97 -12.00
N ASN A 143 5.17 1.21 -11.05
CA ASN A 143 6.50 1.75 -11.32
C ASN A 143 7.28 0.79 -12.23
N THR A 144 7.35 -0.48 -11.86
CA THR A 144 8.05 -1.50 -12.65
C THR A 144 7.48 -1.60 -14.06
N ALA A 145 6.15 -1.62 -14.21
CA ALA A 145 5.47 -1.66 -15.51
C ALA A 145 5.81 -0.44 -16.37
N SER A 146 5.78 0.75 -15.79
CA SER A 146 6.09 2.01 -16.48
C SER A 146 7.54 2.03 -16.97
N VAL A 147 8.48 1.54 -16.16
CA VAL A 147 9.89 1.44 -16.56
C VAL A 147 10.12 0.40 -17.65
N LEU A 148 9.46 -0.76 -17.59
CA LEU A 148 9.54 -1.76 -18.66
C LEU A 148 8.98 -1.21 -19.99
N ASN A 149 7.86 -0.50 -19.95
CA ASN A 149 7.29 0.17 -21.12
C ASN A 149 8.21 1.27 -21.65
N HIS A 150 8.85 2.05 -20.77
CA HIS A 150 9.84 3.06 -21.15
C HIS A 150 10.98 2.48 -21.98
N PHE A 151 11.46 1.27 -21.64
CA PHE A 151 12.50 0.57 -22.39
C PHE A 151 11.99 -0.21 -23.61
N GLY A 152 10.70 -0.09 -23.95
CA GLY A 152 10.10 -0.77 -25.11
C GLY A 152 10.08 -2.29 -24.96
N TRP A 153 9.94 -2.81 -23.74
CA TRP A 153 9.87 -4.25 -23.51
C TRP A 153 8.67 -4.88 -24.24
N GLY A 154 8.94 -5.78 -25.19
CA GLY A 154 7.91 -6.38 -26.05
C GLY A 154 7.00 -7.42 -25.38
N GLY A 155 7.01 -7.53 -24.04
CA GLY A 155 6.07 -8.37 -23.30
C GLY A 155 6.08 -9.86 -23.67
N TRP A 156 7.17 -10.37 -24.25
CA TRP A 156 7.26 -11.72 -24.84
C TRP A 156 6.15 -12.03 -25.87
N GLY A 157 5.65 -11.01 -26.58
CA GLY A 157 4.56 -11.14 -27.54
C GLY A 157 3.16 -11.17 -26.91
N ILE A 158 3.05 -11.03 -25.58
CA ILE A 158 1.77 -10.89 -24.89
C ILE A 158 1.29 -9.44 -25.01
N ALA A 159 0.01 -9.26 -25.37
CA ALA A 159 -0.59 -7.95 -25.52
C ALA A 159 -0.62 -7.16 -24.19
N GLU A 160 -0.41 -5.84 -24.24
CA GLU A 160 -0.32 -4.98 -23.05
C GLU A 160 -1.55 -5.05 -22.12
N PRO A 161 -2.81 -5.12 -22.61
CA PRO A 161 -3.97 -5.30 -21.73
C PRO A 161 -3.91 -6.61 -20.93
N ILE A 162 -3.35 -7.68 -21.51
CA ILE A 162 -3.18 -8.97 -20.82
C ILE A 162 -2.05 -8.89 -19.79
N TRP A 163 -0.98 -8.14 -20.06
CA TRP A 163 0.02 -7.83 -19.04
C TRP A 163 -0.58 -7.11 -17.84
N SER A 164 -1.49 -6.16 -18.05
CA SER A 164 -2.22 -5.51 -16.95
C SER A 164 -3.05 -6.50 -16.14
N VAL A 165 -3.73 -7.46 -16.79
CA VAL A 165 -4.44 -8.55 -16.10
C VAL A 165 -3.51 -9.38 -15.23
N ILE A 166 -2.33 -9.74 -15.75
CA ILE A 166 -1.31 -10.50 -14.99
C ILE A 166 -0.85 -9.69 -13.76
N MET A 167 -0.59 -8.39 -13.94
CA MET A 167 -0.19 -7.49 -12.85
C MET A 167 -1.28 -7.32 -11.78
N ILE A 168 -2.55 -7.21 -12.18
CA ILE A 168 -3.69 -7.21 -11.26
C ILE A 168 -3.75 -8.55 -10.51
N GLY A 169 -3.55 -9.67 -11.20
CA GLY A 169 -3.46 -10.99 -10.57
C GLY A 169 -2.34 -11.08 -9.53
N ALA A 170 -1.15 -10.57 -9.85
CA ALA A 170 -0.03 -10.49 -8.91
C ALA A 170 -0.39 -9.64 -7.67
N ALA A 171 -1.05 -8.50 -7.86
CA ALA A 171 -1.53 -7.67 -6.75
C ALA A 171 -2.52 -8.42 -5.85
N VAL A 172 -3.45 -9.19 -6.43
CA VAL A 172 -4.40 -10.03 -5.66
C VAL A 172 -3.68 -11.13 -4.88
N ILE A 173 -2.67 -11.78 -5.48
CA ILE A 173 -1.87 -12.81 -4.81
C ILE A 173 -1.15 -12.23 -3.60
N VAL A 174 -0.45 -11.10 -3.78
CA VAL A 174 0.23 -10.39 -2.68
C VAL A 174 -0.76 -9.98 -1.60
N ALA A 175 -1.93 -9.44 -2.00
CA ALA A 175 -2.99 -9.09 -1.07
C ALA A 175 -3.48 -10.30 -0.26
N GLY A 176 -3.67 -11.44 -0.92
CA GLY A 176 -4.04 -12.70 -0.28
C GLY A 176 -3.01 -13.13 0.75
N MET A 177 -1.72 -13.15 0.39
CA MET A 177 -0.64 -13.52 1.31
C MET A 177 -0.60 -12.64 2.57
N LEU A 178 -0.87 -11.34 2.44
CA LEU A 178 -0.90 -10.42 3.59
C LEU A 178 -2.20 -10.51 4.40
N LEU A 179 -3.36 -10.58 3.74
CA LEU A 179 -4.68 -10.47 4.38
C LEU A 179 -5.20 -11.79 4.97
N PHE A 180 -4.78 -12.95 4.43
CA PHE A 180 -5.40 -14.24 4.77
C PHE A 180 -5.39 -14.55 6.28
N ASN A 181 -4.34 -14.11 6.98
CA ASN A 181 -4.19 -14.29 8.44
C ASN A 181 -4.15 -12.95 9.21
N ARG A 182 -4.60 -11.83 8.60
CA ARG A 182 -4.51 -10.50 9.19
C ARG A 182 -5.81 -9.71 8.99
N ARG A 183 -6.25 -9.03 10.05
CA ARG A 183 -7.37 -8.08 10.00
C ARG A 183 -6.93 -6.70 9.56
N ASN A 184 -6.69 -6.51 8.27
CA ASN A 184 -6.25 -5.23 7.75
C ASN A 184 -7.13 -4.66 6.64
N LEU A 185 -8.23 -4.03 7.06
CA LEU A 185 -9.17 -3.38 6.15
C LEU A 185 -8.58 -2.13 5.48
N ALA A 186 -7.65 -1.44 6.14
CA ALA A 186 -7.01 -0.25 5.57
C ALA A 186 -6.12 -0.62 4.37
N TYR A 187 -5.31 -1.67 4.50
CA TYR A 187 -4.53 -2.22 3.39
C TYR A 187 -5.44 -2.64 2.24
N ALA A 188 -6.47 -3.44 2.51
CA ALA A 188 -7.43 -3.89 1.50
C ALA A 188 -8.12 -2.71 0.79
N GLY A 189 -8.54 -1.70 1.55
CA GLY A 189 -9.20 -0.49 1.03
C GLY A 189 -8.32 0.28 0.05
N VAL A 190 -7.01 0.37 0.29
CA VAL A 190 -6.07 1.03 -0.65
C VAL A 190 -5.95 0.26 -1.95
N LEU A 191 -5.87 -1.07 -1.91
CA LEU A 191 -5.81 -1.87 -3.13
C LEU A 191 -7.11 -1.75 -3.93
N VAL A 192 -8.27 -1.78 -3.25
CA VAL A 192 -9.57 -1.56 -3.88
C VAL A 192 -9.65 -0.17 -4.51
N TRP A 193 -9.21 0.88 -3.80
CA TRP A 193 -9.12 2.24 -4.34
C TRP A 193 -8.29 2.29 -5.63
N ALA A 194 -7.12 1.65 -5.63
CA ALA A 194 -6.27 1.61 -6.81
C ALA A 194 -6.90 0.86 -7.99
N LEU A 195 -7.55 -0.28 -7.74
CA LEU A 195 -8.24 -1.06 -8.77
C LEU A 195 -9.40 -0.28 -9.40
N PHE A 196 -10.16 0.47 -8.60
CA PHE A 196 -11.17 1.39 -9.15
C PHE A 196 -10.53 2.51 -9.98
N GLY A 197 -9.36 2.99 -9.57
CA GLY A 197 -8.53 3.90 -10.38
C GLY A 197 -8.16 3.34 -11.75
N ILE A 198 -7.74 2.07 -11.81
CA ILE A 198 -7.43 1.36 -13.08
C ILE A 198 -8.68 1.22 -13.94
N ARG A 199 -9.80 0.80 -13.33
CA ARG A 199 -11.10 0.69 -14.02
C ARG A 199 -11.57 2.03 -14.60
N ALA A 200 -11.31 3.14 -13.91
CA ALA A 200 -11.67 4.47 -14.36
C ALA A 200 -10.75 4.98 -15.49
N ALA A 201 -9.48 4.60 -15.50
CA ALA A 201 -8.54 4.95 -16.57
C ALA A 201 -8.86 4.21 -17.88
N TYR A 202 -9.30 2.96 -17.81
CA TYR A 202 -9.50 2.10 -18.99
C TYR A 202 -10.93 1.54 -19.11
N PRO A 203 -11.98 2.39 -19.16
CA PRO A 203 -13.37 1.94 -19.14
C PRO A 203 -13.78 1.17 -20.40
N THR A 204 -13.13 1.42 -21.53
CA THR A 204 -13.42 0.79 -22.83
C THR A 204 -12.60 -0.49 -23.07
N VAL A 205 -11.58 -0.76 -22.25
CA VAL A 205 -10.76 -1.97 -22.34
C VAL A 205 -11.38 -3.03 -21.43
N ALA A 206 -12.42 -3.71 -21.94
CA ALA A 206 -13.28 -4.59 -21.15
C ALA A 206 -12.50 -5.63 -20.30
N VAL A 207 -11.43 -6.21 -20.86
CA VAL A 207 -10.62 -7.20 -20.14
C VAL A 207 -9.93 -6.62 -18.90
N VAL A 208 -9.38 -5.40 -18.99
CA VAL A 208 -8.72 -4.72 -17.86
C VAL A 208 -9.77 -4.23 -16.85
N ALA A 209 -10.81 -3.58 -17.36
CA ALA A 209 -11.91 -3.05 -16.57
C ALA A 209 -12.59 -4.14 -15.72
N ASN A 210 -13.00 -5.24 -16.34
CA ASN A 210 -13.68 -6.33 -15.64
C ASN A 210 -12.75 -7.03 -14.64
N THR A 211 -11.49 -7.25 -15.03
CA THR A 211 -10.49 -7.85 -14.13
C THR A 211 -10.27 -6.99 -12.90
N ALA A 212 -10.17 -5.66 -13.04
CA ALA A 212 -9.99 -4.76 -11.91
C ALA A 212 -11.18 -4.82 -10.92
N VAL A 213 -12.42 -4.87 -11.42
CA VAL A 213 -13.62 -5.02 -10.57
C VAL A 213 -13.65 -6.38 -9.87
N ILE A 214 -13.39 -7.46 -10.61
CA ILE A 214 -13.34 -8.82 -10.04
C ILE A 214 -12.26 -8.90 -8.96
N ALA A 215 -11.06 -8.37 -9.23
CA ALA A 215 -9.97 -8.32 -8.26
C ALA A 215 -10.35 -7.53 -7.01
N ALA A 216 -11.05 -6.40 -7.15
CA ALA A 216 -11.49 -5.61 -6.01
C ALA A 216 -12.47 -6.40 -5.11
N ILE A 217 -13.43 -7.10 -5.73
CA ILE A 217 -14.36 -7.98 -5.02
C ILE A 217 -13.60 -9.12 -4.31
N LEU A 218 -12.65 -9.77 -4.99
CA LEU A 218 -11.84 -10.83 -4.40
C LEU A 218 -11.04 -10.34 -3.19
N ILE A 219 -10.42 -9.16 -3.26
CA ILE A 219 -9.68 -8.56 -2.14
C ILE A 219 -10.62 -8.26 -0.97
N LEU A 220 -11.83 -7.76 -1.23
CA LEU A 220 -12.83 -7.55 -0.18
C LEU A 220 -13.24 -8.87 0.49
N ILE A 221 -13.49 -9.93 -0.30
CA ILE A 221 -13.79 -11.26 0.24
C ILE A 221 -12.62 -11.78 1.08
N LEU A 222 -11.38 -11.67 0.60
CA LEU A 222 -10.18 -12.08 1.35
C LEU A 222 -10.03 -11.31 2.66
N ALA A 223 -10.29 -9.99 2.65
CA ALA A 223 -10.25 -9.16 3.84
C ALA A 223 -11.32 -9.58 4.87
N LEU A 224 -12.53 -9.90 4.41
CA LEU A 224 -13.61 -10.42 5.26
C LEU A 224 -13.24 -11.80 5.82
N VAL A 225 -12.83 -12.75 4.98
CA VAL A 225 -12.41 -14.09 5.41
C VAL A 225 -11.29 -14.01 6.45
N GLY A 226 -10.27 -13.17 6.20
CA GLY A 226 -9.20 -12.91 7.15
C GLY A 226 -9.72 -12.37 8.48
N TYR A 227 -10.66 -11.41 8.43
CA TYR A 227 -11.34 -10.85 9.61
C TYR A 227 -12.06 -11.93 10.45
N TRP A 228 -12.87 -12.76 9.80
CA TRP A 228 -13.65 -13.82 10.44
C TRP A 228 -12.74 -14.90 11.04
N ARG A 229 -11.74 -15.38 10.29
CA ARG A 229 -10.83 -16.43 10.74
C ARG A 229 -10.07 -16.07 12.00
N THR A 230 -9.55 -14.84 12.09
CA THR A 230 -8.88 -14.42 13.32
C THR A 230 -9.87 -14.36 14.48
N ARG A 231 -11.18 -14.16 14.25
CA ARG A 231 -12.19 -14.02 15.33
C ARG A 231 -12.47 -15.35 16.01
N THR A 232 -12.56 -16.42 15.23
CA THR A 232 -12.86 -17.76 15.72
C THR A 232 -11.72 -18.35 16.56
N THR A 233 -10.47 -17.95 16.34
CA THR A 233 -9.33 -18.37 17.20
C THR A 233 -9.50 -17.94 18.66
N ARG A 234 -10.31 -16.90 18.96
CA ARG A 234 -10.56 -16.41 20.33
C ARG A 234 -11.52 -17.30 21.13
N THR A 235 -12.42 -18.04 20.47
CA THR A 235 -13.48 -18.80 21.14
C THR A 235 -13.02 -20.15 21.68
N VAL A 236 -11.89 -20.68 21.24
CA VAL A 236 -11.43 -22.04 21.58
C VAL A 236 -10.50 -22.07 22.81
N THR A 237 -9.92 -20.94 23.22
CA THR A 237 -8.91 -20.88 24.30
C THR A 237 -9.43 -20.31 25.62
N LEU A 238 -10.68 -20.59 26.00
CA LEU A 238 -11.11 -20.42 27.39
C LEU A 238 -11.13 -21.81 28.05
N PRO A 239 -10.16 -22.15 28.92
CA PRO A 239 -10.37 -23.24 29.86
C PRO A 239 -11.60 -22.88 30.69
N HIS A 240 -12.58 -23.77 30.74
CA HIS A 240 -13.64 -23.72 31.73
C HIS A 240 -12.97 -23.58 33.10
N ALA A 241 -13.10 -22.40 33.71
CA ALA A 241 -12.91 -22.26 35.14
C ALA A 241 -13.98 -23.15 35.77
N GLN A 242 -13.57 -24.32 36.28
CA GLN A 242 -14.41 -25.13 37.15
C GLN A 242 -14.63 -24.33 38.44
N PRO A 243 -15.88 -24.05 38.84
CA PRO A 243 -16.15 -23.51 40.16
C PRO A 243 -16.00 -24.61 41.22
N ALA A 244 -15.20 -24.28 42.23
CA ALA A 244 -15.05 -24.85 43.59
C ALA A 244 -14.95 -26.38 43.74
#